data_AF-A0A9D9R0V6-F1
#
_entry.id   AF-A0A9D9R0V6-F1
#
_cell.length_a   1.000
_cell.length_b   1.000
_cell.length_c   1.000
_cell.angle_alpha   90.00
_cell.angle_beta   90.00
_cell.angle_gamma   90.00
#
_symmetry.space_group_name_H-M   'P 1'
#
loop_
_entity.id
_entity.type
_entity.pdbx_description
1 polymer ?
#
loop_
_entity_poly.entity_id
_entity_poly.type
_entity_poly.pdbx_seq_one_letter_code
_entity_poly.pdbx_strand_id
1 'polypeptide(L)' 'KASIRAKVEHPFHVVKNLFMHRKTRYKGMAKNNAQMFSLFGLVNLLLARRWLCSSDSQIAS' A
#
# COMPACT_ATOMS: atom_id res chain seq x y z
N LYS A 1 -20.78 3.93 -7.20
CA LYS A 1 -20.23 4.40 -5.90
C LYS A 1 -19.41 3.33 -5.17
N ALA A 2 -19.85 2.07 -5.14
CA ALA A 2 -19.14 0.96 -4.48
C ALA A 2 -17.75 0.64 -5.07
N SER A 3 -17.56 0.78 -6.38
CA SER A 3 -16.27 0.54 -7.05
C SER A 3 -15.12 1.45 -6.57
N ILE A 4 -15.44 2.68 -6.15
CA ILE A 4 -14.45 3.63 -5.62
C ILE A 4 -14.01 3.17 -4.21
N ARG A 5 -14.95 2.67 -3.40
CA ARG A 5 -14.64 2.14 -2.07
C ARG A 5 -13.75 0.91 -2.14
N ALA A 6 -14.05 -0.01 -3.06
CA ALA A 6 -13.24 -1.21 -3.26
C ALA A 6 -11.76 -0.88 -3.60
N LYS A 7 -11.52 0.14 -4.44
CA LYS A 7 -10.15 0.58 -4.78
C LYS A 7 -9.38 1.15 -3.59
N VAL A 8 -10.05 1.81 -2.64
CA VAL A 8 -9.43 2.40 -1.45
C VAL A 8 -9.31 1.39 -0.32
N GLU A 9 -10.27 0.48 -0.17
CA GLU A 9 -10.24 -0.58 0.83
C GLU A 9 -9.08 -1.57 0.60
N HIS A 10 -8.73 -1.84 -0.67
CA HIS A 10 -7.68 -2.79 -1.02
C HIS A 10 -6.29 -2.41 -0.48
N PRO A 11 -5.75 -1.18 -0.67
CA PRO A 11 -4.48 -0.79 -0.08
C PRO A 11 -4.57 -0.68 1.46
N PHE A 12 -5.72 -0.31 2.01
CA PHE A 12 -5.93 -0.34 3.48
C PHE A 12 -5.87 -1.76 4.05
N HIS A 13 -6.42 -2.74 3.35
CA HIS A 13 -6.35 -4.15 3.73
C HIS A 13 -4.90 -4.65 3.67
N VAL A 14 -4.18 -4.30 2.61
CA VAL A 14 -2.75 -4.60 2.45
C VAL A 14 -1.94 -4.01 3.60
N VAL A 15 -2.13 -2.74 3.94
CA VAL A 15 -1.43 -2.08 5.05
C VAL A 15 -1.73 -2.76 6.40
N LYS A 16 -2.98 -3.14 6.66
CA LYS A 16 -3.36 -3.79 7.92
C LYS A 16 -2.87 -5.24 8.04
N ASN A 17 -2.75 -5.96 6.92
CA ASN A 17 -2.43 -7.39 6.92
C ASN A 17 -0.95 -7.68 6.62
N LEU A 18 -0.36 -7.09 5.56
CA LEU A 18 1.05 -7.30 5.20
C LEU A 18 2.02 -6.57 6.12
N PHE A 19 1.69 -5.35 6.54
CA PHE A 19 2.54 -4.60 7.48
C PHE A 19 2.11 -4.76 8.95
N MET A 20 1.17 -5.67 9.22
CA MET A 20 0.62 -5.98 10.55
C MET A 20 0.22 -4.74 11.38
N HIS A 21 -0.15 -3.64 10.72
CA HIS A 21 -0.57 -2.40 11.38
C HIS A 21 -2.03 -2.48 11.86
N ARG A 22 -2.35 -3.50 12.67
CA ARG A 22 -3.70 -3.76 13.18
C ARG A 22 -4.06 -2.90 14.40
N LYS A 23 -3.07 -2.37 15.12
CA LYS A 23 -3.28 -1.48 16.27
C LYS A 23 -2.60 -0.14 16.02
N THR A 24 -3.40 0.91 15.89
CA THR A 24 -2.92 2.30 15.93
C THR A 24 -2.45 2.61 17.35
N ARG A 25 -1.20 3.03 17.51
CA ARG A 25 -0.74 3.54 18.80
C ARG A 25 -1.35 4.92 19.00
N TYR A 26 -2.16 5.09 20.04
CA TYR A 26 -2.84 6.35 20.35
C TYR A 26 -1.90 7.49 20.78
N LYS A 27 -0.62 7.20 21.04
CA LYS A 27 0.39 8.21 21.38
C LYS A 27 1.15 8.67 20.13
N GLY A 28 1.17 9.98 19.89
CA GLY A 28 1.93 10.58 18.79
C GLY A 28 1.23 10.49 17.43
N MET A 29 0.03 11.07 17.32
CA MET A 29 -0.78 11.08 16.09
C MET A 29 0.00 11.51 14.83
N ALA A 30 0.87 12.52 14.95
CA ALA A 30 1.70 12.98 13.84
C ALA A 30 2.66 11.89 13.32
N LYS A 31 3.29 11.13 14.24
CA LYS A 31 4.20 10.03 13.89
C LYS A 31 3.45 8.85 13.27
N ASN A 32 2.25 8.55 13.77
CA ASN A 32 1.39 7.52 13.20
C ASN A 32 0.95 7.85 11.77
N ASN A 33 0.59 9.12 11.52
CA ASN A 33 0.17 9.56 10.19
C ASN A 33 1.34 9.50 9.20
N ALA A 34 2.53 9.97 9.59
CA ALA A 34 3.74 9.85 8.78
C ALA A 34 4.07 8.40 8.44
N GLN A 35 4.00 7.49 9.43
CA GLN A 35 4.20 6.06 9.22
C GLN A 35 3.19 5.50 8.21
N MET A 36 1.90 5.85 8.34
CA MET A 36 0.85 5.40 7.42
C MET A 36 1.10 5.89 5.99
N PHE A 37 1.50 7.16 5.79
CA PHE A 37 1.88 7.68 4.47
C PHE A 37 3.06 6.95 3.86
N SER A 38 4.10 6.66 4.64
CA SER A 38 5.25 5.86 4.17
C SER A 38 4.83 4.45 3.75
N LEU A 39 3.93 3.79 4.49
CA LEU A 39 3.42 2.47 4.12
C LEU A 39 2.61 2.52 2.81
N PHE A 40 1.75 3.52 2.62
CA PHE A 40 1.03 3.68 1.34
C PHE A 40 1.99 3.94 0.17
N GLY A 41 3.04 4.73 0.39
CA GLY A 41 4.11 4.92 -0.59
C GLY A 41 4.79 3.60 -0.98
N LEU A 42 5.10 2.75 0.01
CA LEU A 42 5.69 1.42 -0.23
C LEU A 42 4.74 0.48 -0.97
N VAL A 43 3.44 0.50 -0.66
CA VAL A 43 2.44 -0.29 -1.38
C VAL A 43 2.36 0.13 -2.85
N ASN A 44 2.34 1.44 -3.11
CA ASN A 44 2.37 1.98 -4.47
C ASN A 44 3.66 1.61 -5.21
N LEU A 45 4.80 1.67 -4.53
CA LEU A 45 6.10 1.29 -5.10
C LEU A 45 6.16 -0.22 -5.41
N LEU A 46 5.66 -1.07 -4.52
CA LEU A 46 5.61 -2.52 -4.75
C LEU A 46 4.67 -2.87 -5.90
N LEU A 47 3.53 -2.19 -5.99
CA LEU A 47 2.60 -2.33 -7.11
C LEU A 47 3.30 -1.90 -8.41
N ALA A 48 3.90 -0.70 -8.45
CA ALA A 48 4.65 -0.20 -9.59
C ALA A 48 5.80 -1.13 -10.00
N ARG A 49 6.53 -1.72 -9.04
CA ARG A 49 7.57 -2.73 -9.32
C ARG A 49 6.99 -3.98 -9.98
N ARG A 50 5.80 -4.46 -9.59
CA ARG A 50 5.14 -5.58 -10.30
C ARG A 50 4.80 -5.19 -11.74
N TRP A 51 4.35 -3.97 -11.99
CA TRP A 51 4.09 -3.49 -13.36
C TRP A 51 5.37 -3.37 -14.18
N LEU A 52 6.40 -2.69 -13.66
CA LEU A 52 7.68 -2.51 -14.34
C LEU A 52 8.41 -3.83 -14.60
N CYS A 53 8.48 -4.72 -13.61
CA CYS A 53 9.17 -6.00 -13.76
C CYS A 53 8.37 -7.00 -14.61
N SER A 54 7.04 -6.84 -14.74
CA SER A 54 6.22 -7.60 -15.69
C SER A 54 6.34 -7.07 -17.13
N SER A 55 6.68 -5.80 -17.31
CA SER A 55 7.05 -5.23 -18.61
C SER A 55 8.45 -5.69 -19.05
N ASP A 56 9.38 -5.87 -18.09
CA ASP A 56 10.73 -6.39 -18.36
C ASP A 56 10.69 -7.83 -18.91
N SER A 57 9.75 -8.65 -18.43
CA SER A 57 9.49 -9.98 -19.01
C SER A 57 8.87 -9.98 -20.42
N GLN A 58 8.27 -8.87 -20.87
CA GLN A 58 7.80 -8.74 -22.26
C GLN A 58 8.90 -8.28 -23.22
N ILE A 59 9.99 -7.68 -22.74
CA ILE A 59 11.14 -7.27 -23.58
C ILE A 59 12.07 -8.47 -23.85
N ALA A 60 11.95 -9.55 -23.06
CA ALA A 60 12.71 -10.79 -23.20
C ALA A 60 11.98 -11.91 -23.98
N SER A 61 10.94 -11.59 -24.76
CA SER A 61 10.30 -12.52 -25.71
C SER A 61 10.40 -12.02 -27.15
#